data_AF-A0AAD4S0Y8-F1
#
_entry.id   AF-A0AAD4S0Y8-F1
#
_cell.length_a   1.000
_cell.length_b   1.000
_cell.length_c   1.000
_cell.angle_alpha   90.00
_cell.angle_beta   90.00
_cell.angle_gamma   90.00
#
_symmetry.space_group_name_H-M   'P 1'
#
loop_
_entity.id
_entity.type
_entity.pdbx_description
1 polymer ?
#
loop_
_entity_poly.entity_id
_entity_poly.type
_entity_poly.pdbx_seq_one_letter_code
_entity_poly.pdbx_strand_id
1 'polypeptide(L)'
;MEGSIEKKENKTEDLKSVSDSLKMLADEREKEMEPEKLMVKNAIEKGNTKQIRIHARNMVRMRQEVTNYRQISKRLDSIVDYFDNVPEKSTVLSSIPLIIESIDSALATGNSKKMLKTMDQIETQFFTTELVAKFKSLSGTENTPISMSEDEEISSLIQKLTDEYNLQATVENEDKEAQKVNEDEVEVKIKTPSCFRIFACWSH
;
A
#
# COMPACT_ATOMS: atom_id res chain seq x y z
N MET A 1 6.24 -44.67 -7.93
CA MET A 1 6.97 -43.48 -7.42
C MET A 1 6.23 -42.20 -7.80
N GLU A 2 5.52 -42.13 -8.93
CA GLU A 2 4.70 -40.96 -9.31
C GLU A 2 3.66 -40.54 -8.26
N GLY A 3 2.90 -41.45 -7.66
CA GLY A 3 1.81 -41.08 -6.74
C GLY A 3 2.22 -40.47 -5.40
N SER A 4 3.50 -40.43 -5.05
CA SER A 4 3.97 -39.76 -3.82
C SER A 4 4.51 -38.34 -4.11
N ILE A 5 5.00 -38.10 -5.34
CA ILE A 5 5.36 -36.76 -5.84
C ILE A 5 4.10 -35.90 -5.97
N GLU A 6 3.06 -36.45 -6.61
CA GLU A 6 1.74 -35.80 -6.76
C GLU A 6 1.16 -35.39 -5.39
N LYS A 7 1.33 -36.23 -4.36
CA LYS A 7 0.85 -35.94 -3.00
C LYS A 7 1.63 -34.82 -2.32
N LYS A 8 2.92 -34.65 -2.63
CA LYS A 8 3.72 -33.51 -2.14
C LYS A 8 3.26 -32.25 -2.84
N GLU A 9 3.18 -32.27 -4.17
CA GLU A 9 2.78 -31.14 -5.01
C GLU A 9 1.41 -30.58 -4.59
N ASN A 10 0.41 -31.44 -4.41
CA ASN A 10 -0.93 -31.02 -3.99
C ASN A 10 -0.90 -30.27 -2.64
N LYS A 11 -0.12 -30.75 -1.66
CA LYS A 11 -0.04 -30.12 -0.33
C LYS A 11 0.66 -28.76 -0.38
N THR A 12 1.72 -28.65 -1.16
CA THR A 12 2.45 -27.38 -1.34
C THR A 12 1.60 -26.37 -2.10
N GLU A 13 0.78 -26.84 -3.06
CA GLU A 13 -0.20 -26.01 -3.77
C GLU A 13 -1.30 -25.47 -2.83
N ASP A 14 -1.80 -26.28 -1.91
CA ASP A 14 -2.78 -25.82 -0.91
C ASP A 14 -2.21 -24.67 -0.05
N LEU A 15 -0.96 -24.83 0.43
CA LEU A 15 -0.28 -23.79 1.22
C LEU A 15 -0.04 -22.52 0.41
N LYS A 16 0.32 -22.67 -0.87
CA LYS A 16 0.49 -21.56 -1.81
C LYS A 16 -0.82 -20.81 -2.04
N SER A 17 -1.93 -21.52 -2.19
CA SER A 17 -3.26 -20.92 -2.31
C SER A 17 -3.64 -20.07 -1.09
N VAL A 18 -3.29 -20.50 0.12
CA VAL A 18 -3.48 -19.71 1.34
C VAL A 18 -2.63 -18.43 1.29
N SER A 19 -1.37 -18.53 0.86
CA SER A 19 -0.50 -17.35 0.70
C SER A 19 -1.09 -16.35 -0.31
N ASP A 20 -1.55 -16.82 -1.47
CA ASP A 20 -2.12 -15.96 -2.50
C ASP A 20 -3.45 -15.32 -2.04
N SER A 21 -4.26 -16.06 -1.28
CA SER A 21 -5.47 -15.52 -0.65
C SER A 21 -5.13 -14.37 0.32
N LEU A 22 -4.04 -14.47 1.09
CA LEU A 22 -3.57 -13.41 1.97
C LEU A 22 -3.05 -12.18 1.19
N LYS A 23 -2.41 -12.38 0.03
CA LYS A 23 -2.01 -11.27 -0.87
C LYS A 23 -3.23 -10.54 -1.38
N MET A 24 -4.24 -11.27 -1.86
CA MET A 24 -5.48 -10.66 -2.33
C MET A 24 -6.20 -9.89 -1.22
N LEU A 25 -6.27 -10.44 0.00
CA LEU A 25 -6.83 -9.74 1.15
C LEU A 25 -6.05 -8.46 1.48
N ALA A 26 -4.72 -8.48 1.40
CA ALA A 26 -3.92 -7.28 1.58
C ALA A 26 -4.24 -6.20 0.54
N ASP A 27 -4.37 -6.58 -0.73
CA ASP A 27 -4.67 -5.66 -1.83
C ASP A 27 -6.12 -5.13 -1.76
N GLU A 28 -7.07 -5.95 -1.29
CA GLU A 28 -8.44 -5.52 -1.02
C GLU A 28 -8.46 -4.46 0.09
N ARG A 29 -7.75 -4.69 1.20
CA ARG A 29 -7.64 -3.73 2.30
C ARG A 29 -6.94 -2.43 1.89
N GLU A 30 -6.03 -2.47 0.91
CA GLU A 30 -5.47 -1.24 0.33
C GLU A 30 -6.48 -0.47 -0.50
N LYS A 31 -7.30 -1.15 -1.31
CA LYS A 31 -8.37 -0.48 -2.07
C LYS A 31 -9.40 0.15 -1.14
N GLU A 32 -9.71 -0.51 -0.03
CA GLU A 32 -10.58 0.05 1.02
C GLU A 32 -9.96 1.29 1.71
N MET A 33 -8.65 1.52 1.61
CA MET A 33 -7.95 2.66 2.20
C MET A 33 -8.02 3.94 1.34
N GLU A 34 -8.19 3.80 0.02
CA GLU A 34 -8.32 4.92 -0.94
C GLU A 34 -9.43 5.93 -0.58
N PRO A 35 -10.67 5.54 -0.19
CA PRO A 35 -11.67 6.51 0.24
C PRO A 35 -11.23 7.31 1.48
N GLU A 36 -10.51 6.67 2.41
CA GLU A 36 -9.99 7.34 3.60
C GLU A 36 -8.90 8.36 3.22
N LYS A 37 -8.07 8.04 2.23
CA LYS A 37 -7.08 8.97 1.64
C LYS A 37 -7.77 10.19 1.02
N LEU A 38 -8.88 9.99 0.30
CA LEU A 38 -9.68 11.09 -0.26
C LEU A 38 -10.28 11.98 0.84
N MET A 39 -10.78 11.38 1.93
CA MET A 39 -11.28 12.14 3.07
C MET A 39 -10.19 12.98 3.74
N VAL A 40 -8.95 12.48 3.83
CA VAL A 40 -7.81 13.27 4.31
C VAL A 40 -7.52 14.45 3.39
N LYS A 41 -7.49 14.25 2.06
CA LYS A 41 -7.29 15.34 1.09
C LYS A 41 -8.35 16.43 1.23
N ASN A 42 -9.63 16.05 1.27
CA ASN A 42 -10.74 16.97 1.48
C ASN A 42 -10.66 17.71 2.83
N ALA A 43 -10.09 17.08 3.87
CA ALA A 43 -9.90 17.70 5.18
C ALA A 43 -8.71 18.67 5.20
N ILE A 44 -7.66 18.40 4.41
CA ILE A 44 -6.51 19.30 4.19
C ILE A 44 -6.97 20.58 3.49
N GLU A 45 -7.76 20.47 2.42
CA GLU A 45 -8.36 21.61 1.72
C GLU A 45 -9.15 22.54 2.64
N LYS A 46 -9.92 21.94 3.56
CA LYS A 46 -10.74 22.67 4.52
C LYS A 46 -9.97 23.16 5.75
N GLY A 47 -8.69 22.79 5.90
CA GLY A 47 -7.88 23.11 7.08
C GLY A 47 -8.38 22.48 8.39
N ASN A 48 -9.13 21.38 8.33
CA ASN A 48 -9.71 20.76 9.53
C ASN A 48 -8.76 19.73 10.17
N THR A 49 -7.86 20.23 11.02
CA THR A 49 -6.84 19.42 11.71
C THR A 49 -7.40 18.23 12.50
N LYS A 50 -8.60 18.36 13.09
CA LYS A 50 -9.23 17.27 13.84
C LYS A 50 -9.66 16.13 12.92
N GLN A 51 -10.26 16.44 11.78
CA GLN A 51 -10.68 15.42 10.80
C GLN A 51 -9.48 14.75 10.14
N ILE A 52 -8.44 15.52 9.81
CA ILE A 52 -7.17 14.99 9.29
C ILE A 52 -6.60 13.93 10.25
N ARG A 53 -6.52 14.24 11.55
CA ARG A 53 -5.97 13.30 12.55
C ARG A 53 -6.84 12.05 12.74
N ILE A 54 -8.17 12.16 12.62
CA ILE A 54 -9.08 11.01 12.75
C ILE A 54 -8.90 10.05 11.56
N HIS A 55 -8.96 10.56 10.33
CA HIS A 55 -8.80 9.72 9.14
C HIS A 55 -7.37 9.18 9.00
N ALA A 56 -6.35 9.97 9.33
CA ALA A 56 -4.97 9.49 9.36
C ALA A 56 -4.77 8.33 10.35
N ARG A 57 -5.40 8.38 11.55
CA ARG A 57 -5.36 7.26 12.50
C ARG A 57 -5.99 5.99 11.93
N ASN A 58 -7.13 6.12 11.25
CA ASN A 58 -7.77 4.99 10.58
C ASN A 58 -6.86 4.39 9.50
N MET A 59 -6.24 5.24 8.68
CA MET A 59 -5.30 4.81 7.65
C MET A 59 -4.08 4.10 8.24
N VAL A 60 -3.50 4.59 9.34
CA VAL A 60 -2.39 3.92 10.04
C VAL A 60 -2.80 2.51 10.47
N ARG A 61 -3.99 2.34 11.07
CA ARG A 61 -4.52 1.02 11.44
C ARG A 61 -4.64 0.10 10.23
N MET A 62 -5.25 0.57 9.14
CA MET A 62 -5.44 -0.23 7.93
C MET A 62 -4.10 -0.60 7.28
N ARG A 63 -3.15 0.35 7.23
CA ARG A 63 -1.79 0.10 6.73
C ARG A 63 -1.06 -0.95 7.55
N GLN A 64 -1.24 -0.95 8.88
CA GLN A 64 -0.68 -2.00 9.73
C GLN A 64 -1.30 -3.36 9.43
N GLU A 65 -2.61 -3.43 9.21
CA GLU A 65 -3.30 -4.67 8.82
C GLU A 65 -2.78 -5.21 7.49
N VAL A 66 -2.68 -4.36 6.46
CA VAL A 66 -2.08 -4.70 5.16
C VAL A 66 -0.65 -5.22 5.33
N THR A 67 0.16 -4.53 6.13
CA THR A 67 1.56 -4.92 6.39
C THR A 67 1.63 -6.29 7.04
N ASN A 68 0.77 -6.57 8.04
CA ASN A 68 0.71 -7.87 8.69
C ASN A 68 0.34 -8.99 7.70
N TYR A 69 -0.68 -8.80 6.86
CA TYR A 69 -1.07 -9.79 5.85
C TYR A 69 0.07 -10.09 4.88
N ARG A 70 0.77 -9.05 4.40
CA ARG A 70 1.92 -9.21 3.52
C ARG A 70 3.10 -9.92 4.18
N GLN A 71 3.37 -9.63 5.45
CA GLN A 71 4.43 -10.32 6.19
C GLN A 71 4.12 -11.82 6.31
N ILE A 72 2.88 -12.17 6.67
CA ILE A 72 2.45 -13.57 6.78
C ILE A 72 2.56 -14.25 5.42
N SER A 73 2.05 -13.63 4.36
CA SER A 73 2.15 -14.19 3.01
C SER A 73 3.60 -14.42 2.56
N LYS A 74 4.50 -13.46 2.73
CA LYS A 74 5.93 -13.63 2.39
C LYS A 74 6.60 -14.77 3.17
N ARG A 75 6.23 -14.94 4.44
CA ARG A 75 6.71 -16.07 5.27
C ARG A 75 6.19 -17.39 4.74
N LEU A 76 4.93 -17.45 4.35
CA LEU A 76 4.34 -18.65 3.74
C LEU A 76 4.98 -18.98 2.40
N ASP A 77 5.21 -18.00 1.53
CA ASP A 77 5.95 -18.19 0.28
C ASP A 77 7.34 -18.79 0.56
N SER A 78 8.05 -18.28 1.57
CA SER A 78 9.36 -18.82 1.96
C SER A 78 9.29 -20.25 2.52
N ILE A 79 8.19 -20.60 3.20
CA ILE A 79 7.94 -21.95 3.71
C ILE A 79 7.58 -22.91 2.57
N VAL A 80 6.80 -22.45 1.59
CA VAL A 80 6.51 -23.20 0.35
C VAL A 80 7.82 -23.50 -0.38
N ASP A 81 8.67 -22.48 -0.60
CA ASP A 81 9.99 -22.66 -1.22
C ASP A 81 10.85 -23.69 -0.47
N TYR A 82 10.81 -23.67 0.88
CA TYR A 82 11.51 -24.67 1.68
C TYR A 82 10.96 -26.08 1.41
N PHE A 83 9.63 -26.27 1.45
CA PHE A 83 9.01 -27.57 1.22
C PHE A 83 9.20 -28.10 -0.19
N ASP A 84 9.20 -27.23 -1.20
CA ASP A 84 9.46 -27.59 -2.60
C ASP A 84 10.87 -28.19 -2.75
N ASN A 85 11.85 -27.66 -2.01
CA ASN A 85 13.23 -28.18 -2.02
C ASN A 85 13.46 -29.39 -1.09
N VAL A 86 12.51 -29.72 -0.20
CA VAL A 86 12.63 -30.86 0.72
C VAL A 86 12.39 -32.20 -0.02
N PRO A 87 13.16 -33.26 0.28
CA PRO A 87 12.91 -34.59 -0.29
C PRO A 87 11.51 -35.09 0.05
N GLU A 88 10.84 -35.68 -0.94
CA GLU A 88 9.46 -36.17 -0.87
C GLU A 88 9.18 -37.18 0.27
N LYS A 89 10.19 -37.94 0.70
CA LYS A 89 10.09 -38.90 1.80
C LYS A 89 10.30 -38.28 3.19
N SER A 90 10.45 -36.97 3.28
CA SER A 90 10.67 -36.27 4.54
C SER A 90 9.41 -36.27 5.41
N THR A 91 9.58 -36.57 6.69
CA THR A 91 8.50 -36.54 7.69
C THR A 91 7.95 -35.13 7.91
N VAL A 92 8.74 -34.09 7.59
CA VAL A 92 8.34 -32.69 7.73
C VAL A 92 7.17 -32.35 6.79
N LEU A 93 6.97 -33.07 5.67
CA LEU A 93 5.81 -32.87 4.78
C LEU A 93 4.46 -33.30 5.42
N SER A 94 4.50 -33.94 6.59
CA SER A 94 3.30 -34.25 7.36
C SER A 94 2.77 -33.05 8.16
N SER A 95 3.59 -32.00 8.37
CA SER A 95 3.16 -30.80 9.09
C SER A 95 2.38 -29.81 8.23
N ILE A 96 2.53 -29.82 6.89
CA ILE A 96 1.86 -28.87 5.99
C ILE A 96 0.34 -28.75 6.25
N PRO A 97 -0.44 -29.84 6.36
CA PRO A 97 -1.87 -29.74 6.63
C PRO A 97 -2.19 -29.07 7.99
N LEU A 98 -1.38 -29.33 9.02
CA LEU A 98 -1.56 -28.72 10.35
C LEU A 98 -1.24 -27.23 10.34
N ILE A 99 -0.26 -26.83 9.52
CA ILE A 99 0.10 -25.44 9.30
C ILE A 99 -1.06 -24.71 8.63
N ILE A 100 -1.62 -25.29 7.56
CA ILE A 100 -2.78 -24.73 6.84
C ILE A 100 -3.98 -24.57 7.78
N GLU A 101 -4.35 -25.61 8.53
CA GLU A 101 -5.47 -25.55 9.47
C GLU A 101 -5.30 -24.47 10.55
N SER A 102 -4.07 -24.32 11.07
CA SER A 102 -3.76 -23.29 12.07
C SER A 102 -3.89 -21.88 11.49
N ILE A 103 -3.52 -21.68 10.23
CA ILE A 103 -3.64 -20.39 9.53
C ILE A 103 -5.11 -20.11 9.20
N ASP A 104 -5.86 -21.10 8.72
CA ASP A 104 -7.29 -20.96 8.41
C ASP A 104 -8.11 -20.62 9.66
N SER A 105 -7.79 -21.27 10.79
CA SER A 105 -8.37 -20.94 12.09
C SER A 105 -8.07 -19.49 12.50
N ALA A 106 -6.82 -19.05 12.30
CA ALA A 106 -6.43 -17.68 12.62
C ALA A 106 -7.10 -16.66 11.67
N LEU A 107 -7.23 -16.99 10.38
CA LEU A 107 -7.93 -16.21 9.37
C LEU A 107 -9.39 -15.97 9.74
N ALA A 108 -10.09 -17.00 10.23
CA ALA A 108 -11.48 -16.90 10.67
C ALA A 108 -11.69 -15.88 11.81
N THR A 109 -10.64 -15.54 12.57
CA THR A 109 -10.74 -14.52 13.64
C THR A 109 -10.75 -13.08 13.12
N GLY A 110 -10.37 -12.85 11.86
CA GLY A 110 -10.29 -11.52 11.26
C GLY A 110 -9.26 -10.57 11.89
N ASN A 111 -8.34 -11.09 12.72
CA ASN A 111 -7.37 -10.27 13.45
C ASN A 111 -5.95 -10.54 12.97
N SER A 112 -5.42 -9.62 12.14
CA SER A 112 -4.09 -9.74 11.54
C SER A 112 -2.95 -9.82 12.58
N LYS A 113 -3.08 -9.17 13.74
CA LYS A 113 -2.09 -9.25 14.83
C LYS A 113 -2.08 -10.63 15.48
N LYS A 114 -3.25 -11.26 15.65
CA LYS A 114 -3.34 -12.64 16.16
C LYS A 114 -2.78 -13.62 15.15
N MET A 115 -3.09 -13.45 13.87
CA MET A 115 -2.54 -14.29 12.80
C MET A 115 -1.01 -14.22 12.76
N LEU A 116 -0.41 -13.04 12.91
CA LEU A 116 1.05 -12.89 12.97
C LEU A 116 1.65 -13.68 14.14
N LYS A 117 0.99 -13.67 15.31
CA LYS A 117 1.41 -14.49 16.46
C LYS A 117 1.27 -15.99 16.18
N THR A 118 0.19 -16.42 15.54
CA THR A 118 0.01 -17.81 15.13
C THR A 118 1.10 -18.23 14.14
N MET A 119 1.49 -17.34 13.21
CA MET A 119 2.60 -17.57 12.29
C MET A 119 3.93 -17.77 13.03
N ASP A 120 4.24 -16.91 14.01
CA ASP A 120 5.42 -17.08 14.86
C ASP A 120 5.40 -18.40 15.66
N GLN A 121 4.22 -18.84 16.11
CA GLN A 121 4.05 -20.13 16.80
C GLN A 121 4.28 -21.31 15.86
N ILE A 122 3.73 -21.27 14.65
CA ILE A 122 3.96 -22.27 13.61
C ILE A 122 5.47 -22.36 13.31
N GLU A 123 6.12 -21.22 13.08
CA GLU A 123 7.55 -21.14 12.80
C GLU A 123 8.39 -21.80 13.89
N THR A 124 8.10 -21.49 15.15
CA THR A 124 8.85 -22.03 16.31
C THR A 124 8.54 -23.50 16.62
N GLN A 125 7.33 -23.99 16.30
CA GLN A 125 6.94 -25.38 16.54
C GLN A 125 7.47 -26.34 15.46
N PHE A 126 7.48 -25.91 14.20
CA PHE A 126 7.77 -26.79 13.06
C PHE A 126 9.16 -26.61 12.46
N PHE A 127 9.84 -25.49 12.71
CA PHE A 127 11.12 -25.17 12.08
C PHE A 127 12.22 -24.84 13.09
N THR A 128 13.46 -25.04 12.68
CA THR A 128 14.65 -24.67 13.46
C THR A 128 14.81 -23.14 13.50
N THR A 129 15.37 -22.59 14.57
CA THR A 129 15.61 -21.15 14.76
C THR A 129 16.30 -20.48 13.57
N GLU A 130 17.24 -21.16 12.89
CA GLU A 130 17.94 -20.63 11.73
C GLU A 130 17.01 -20.43 10.51
N LEU A 131 16.14 -21.40 10.24
CA LEU A 131 15.12 -21.29 9.19
C LEU A 131 14.10 -20.21 9.52
N VAL A 132 13.68 -20.12 10.79
CA VAL A 132 12.78 -19.06 11.26
C VAL A 132 13.39 -17.68 11.05
N ALA A 133 14.68 -17.49 11.37
CA ALA A 133 15.38 -16.23 11.10
C ALA A 133 15.41 -15.91 9.60
N LYS A 134 15.68 -16.91 8.75
CA LYS A 134 15.64 -16.74 7.30
C LYS A 134 14.25 -16.29 6.80
N PHE A 135 13.17 -16.94 7.26
CA PHE A 135 11.81 -16.58 6.86
C PHE A 135 11.44 -15.15 7.29
N LYS A 136 11.83 -14.74 8.50
CA LYS A 136 11.58 -13.40 9.03
C LYS A 136 12.36 -12.30 8.30
N SER A 137 13.60 -12.59 7.90
CA SER A 137 14.42 -11.67 7.11
C SER A 137 13.79 -11.38 5.75
N LEU A 138 13.28 -12.41 5.07
CA LEU A 138 12.62 -12.29 3.75
C LEU A 138 11.28 -11.55 3.83
N SER A 139 10.58 -11.63 4.96
CA SER A 139 9.32 -10.89 5.16
C SER A 139 9.51 -9.41 5.46
N GLY A 140 10.75 -8.95 5.66
CA GLY A 140 11.05 -7.56 6.00
C GLY A 140 10.55 -7.15 7.39
N THR A 141 10.34 -8.12 8.30
CA THR A 141 9.88 -7.84 9.67
C THR A 141 10.99 -7.14 10.48
N GLU A 142 12.26 -7.34 10.11
CA GLU A 142 13.44 -6.87 10.85
C GLU A 142 13.60 -5.33 10.89
N ASN A 143 12.91 -4.61 10.00
CA ASN A 143 13.12 -3.18 9.78
C ASN A 143 11.95 -2.29 10.23
N THR A 144 10.92 -2.84 10.87
CA THR A 144 9.85 -2.00 11.44
C THR A 144 10.27 -1.64 12.86
N PRO A 145 10.72 -0.39 13.14
CA PRO A 145 11.12 -0.01 14.49
C PRO A 145 9.93 -0.22 15.44
N ILE A 146 10.13 -1.05 16.46
CA ILE A 146 9.17 -1.33 17.55
C ILE A 146 8.83 -0.05 18.36
N SER A 147 9.46 1.07 18.05
CA SER A 147 9.49 2.28 18.88
C SER A 147 8.80 3.51 18.29
N MET A 148 8.21 3.45 17.08
CA MET A 148 7.41 4.61 16.65
C MET A 148 6.07 4.60 17.39
N SER A 149 5.78 5.69 18.08
CA SER A 149 4.47 5.88 18.70
C SER A 149 3.41 5.97 17.60
N GLU A 150 2.18 5.50 17.86
CA GLU A 150 1.06 5.67 16.93
C GLU A 150 0.91 7.14 16.50
N ASP A 151 1.19 8.08 17.41
CA ASP A 151 1.12 9.51 17.11
C ASP A 151 2.24 10.00 16.17
N GLU A 152 3.42 9.38 16.20
CA GLU A 152 4.52 9.68 15.27
C GLU A 152 4.21 9.12 13.87
N GLU A 153 3.67 7.90 13.80
CA GLU A 153 3.19 7.31 12.55
C GLU A 153 2.10 8.16 11.91
N ILE A 154 1.11 8.59 12.70
CA ILE A 154 0.04 9.49 12.25
C ILE A 154 0.64 10.81 11.73
N SER A 155 1.54 11.44 12.49
CA SER A 155 2.15 12.71 12.09
C SER A 155 2.95 12.58 10.80
N SER A 156 3.74 11.50 10.66
CA SER A 156 4.49 11.21 9.44
C SER A 156 3.59 10.96 8.24
N LEU A 157 2.43 10.32 8.45
CA LEU A 157 1.45 10.07 7.40
C LEU A 157 0.78 11.37 6.95
N ILE A 158 0.40 12.23 7.90
CA ILE A 158 -0.18 13.54 7.60
C ILE A 158 0.79 14.38 6.77
N GLN A 159 2.06 14.41 7.15
CA GLN A 159 3.08 15.13 6.39
C GLN A 159 3.18 14.61 4.96
N LYS A 160 3.30 13.29 4.77
CA LYS A 160 3.34 12.68 3.42
C LYS A 160 2.11 13.02 2.58
N LEU A 161 0.91 12.96 3.16
CA LEU A 161 -0.33 13.27 2.43
C LEU A 161 -0.45 14.76 2.12
N THR A 162 0.08 15.63 2.97
CA THR A 162 0.14 17.07 2.73
C THR A 162 1.14 17.40 1.63
N ASP A 163 2.31 16.76 1.63
CA ASP A 163 3.32 16.91 0.58
C ASP A 163 2.79 16.40 -0.77
N GLU A 164 2.14 15.22 -0.79
CA GLU A 164 1.47 14.68 -1.98
C GLU A 164 0.39 15.63 -2.50
N TYR A 165 -0.42 16.23 -1.61
CA TYR A 165 -1.45 17.19 -1.99
C TYR A 165 -0.85 18.49 -2.54
N ASN A 166 0.19 19.03 -1.91
CA ASN A 166 0.87 20.25 -2.37
C ASN A 166 1.56 20.05 -3.73
N LEU A 167 2.15 18.87 -3.96
CA LEU A 167 2.68 18.50 -5.27
C LEU A 167 1.58 18.39 -6.32
N GLN A 168 0.44 17.81 -5.98
CA GLN A 168 -0.69 17.70 -6.91
C GLN A 168 -1.30 19.07 -7.24
N ALA A 169 -1.42 19.95 -6.25
CA ALA A 169 -1.90 21.32 -6.42
C ALA A 169 -0.92 22.20 -7.23
N THR A 170 0.39 22.00 -7.11
CA THR A 170 1.38 22.75 -7.92
C THR A 170 1.33 22.33 -9.38
N VAL A 171 1.21 21.03 -9.69
CA VAL A 171 1.01 20.53 -11.07
C VAL A 171 -0.28 21.10 -11.69
N GLU A 172 -1.40 21.13 -10.94
CA GLU A 172 -2.66 21.71 -11.42
C GLU A 172 -2.60 23.24 -11.61
N ASN A 173 -1.66 23.93 -10.98
CA ASN A 173 -1.45 25.37 -11.12
C ASN A 173 -0.45 25.70 -12.24
N GLU A 174 0.54 24.85 -12.52
CA GLU A 174 1.42 24.96 -13.69
C GLU A 174 0.64 24.78 -15.00
N ASP A 175 -0.38 23.91 -15.02
CA ASP A 175 -1.32 23.78 -16.15
C ASP A 175 -2.22 25.03 -16.34
N LYS A 176 -2.37 25.87 -15.31
CA LYS A 176 -3.10 27.14 -15.37
C LYS A 176 -2.19 28.34 -15.68
N GLU A 177 -0.90 28.27 -15.38
CA GLU A 177 0.07 29.31 -15.76
C GLU A 177 0.42 29.26 -17.26
N ALA A 178 0.30 28.10 -17.93
CA ALA A 178 0.42 28.03 -19.39
C ALA A 178 -0.71 28.76 -20.17
N GLN A 179 -1.79 29.17 -19.49
CA GLN A 179 -2.87 29.98 -20.09
C GLN A 179 -2.88 31.45 -19.63
N LYS A 180 -1.97 31.90 -18.75
CA LYS A 180 -1.90 33.31 -18.32
C LYS A 180 -0.74 34.13 -18.91
N VAL A 181 0.18 33.52 -19.66
CA VAL A 181 1.34 34.26 -20.24
C VAL A 181 1.02 34.91 -21.61
N ASN A 182 -0.18 34.75 -22.19
CA ASN A 182 -0.50 35.27 -23.53
C ASN A 182 -1.45 36.49 -23.59
N GLU A 183 -1.84 37.12 -22.48
CA GLU A 183 -2.75 38.30 -22.54
C GLU A 183 -2.18 39.61 -21.94
N ASP A 184 -1.02 39.61 -21.26
CA ASP A 184 -0.55 40.79 -20.51
C ASP A 184 0.65 41.57 -21.12
N GLU A 185 1.05 41.32 -22.37
CA GLU A 185 2.00 42.20 -23.07
C GLU A 185 1.56 42.49 -24.51
N VAL A 186 0.76 43.55 -24.74
CA VAL A 186 1.08 44.64 -25.70
C VAL A 186 0.18 45.83 -25.39
N GLU A 187 0.65 46.79 -24.59
CA GLU A 187 0.19 48.18 -24.75
C GLU A 187 1.29 49.18 -24.43
N VAL A 188 2.14 49.56 -25.40
CA VAL A 188 2.78 50.88 -25.38
C VAL A 188 3.00 51.46 -26.79
N LYS A 189 2.19 52.48 -27.10
CA LYS A 189 2.46 53.72 -27.86
C LYS A 189 3.30 53.65 -29.13
N ILE A 190 2.63 53.93 -30.26
CA ILE A 190 3.26 54.58 -31.42
C ILE A 190 2.59 55.93 -31.67
N LYS A 191 3.46 56.93 -31.77
CA LYS A 191 3.28 58.38 -31.84
C LYS A 191 2.58 58.83 -33.13
N THR A 192 1.58 59.72 -33.03
CA THR A 192 1.08 60.54 -34.15
C THR A 192 2.14 61.61 -34.52
N PRO A 193 2.26 62.04 -35.80
CA PRO A 193 1.32 63.03 -36.34
C PRO A 193 0.96 62.89 -37.83
N SER A 194 -0.22 63.45 -38.16
CA SER A 194 -0.54 64.17 -39.40
C SER A 194 -0.29 63.49 -40.75
N CYS A 195 -1.38 63.06 -41.42
CA CYS A 195 -1.69 63.52 -42.78
C CYS A 195 -3.11 63.14 -43.24
N PHE A 196 -3.81 64.17 -43.72
CA PHE A 196 -4.89 64.18 -44.72
C PHE A 196 -6.32 63.72 -44.38
N ARG A 197 -7.19 64.73 -44.43
CA ARG A 197 -8.66 64.73 -44.62
C ARG A 197 -9.09 63.92 -45.85
N ILE A 198 -10.31 63.36 -45.81
CA ILE A 198 -11.44 63.42 -46.78
C ILE A 198 -12.50 62.39 -46.29
N PHE A 199 -13.59 62.84 -45.66
CA PHE A 199 -14.94 63.06 -46.23
C PHE A 199 -15.70 61.77 -46.63
N ALA A 200 -16.77 61.45 -45.88
CA ALA A 200 -18.16 61.35 -46.36
C ALA A 200 -18.97 60.24 -45.66
N CYS A 201 -20.12 60.66 -45.12
CA CYS A 201 -21.26 59.86 -44.72
C CYS A 201 -21.74 58.92 -45.85
N TRP A 202 -22.38 57.79 -45.50
CA TRP A 202 -23.82 57.66 -45.74
C TRP A 202 -24.45 56.45 -45.04
N SER A 203 -25.62 56.74 -44.47
CA SER A 203 -26.58 55.84 -43.85
C SER A 203 -27.57 55.40 -44.93
N HIS A 204 -28.02 54.14 -44.89
CA HIS A 204 -29.35 53.75 -45.37
C HIS A 204 -29.98 52.84 -44.33
#